data_AF-A0A9D3V615-F1
#
_entry.id   AF-A0A9D3V615-F1
#
_cell.length_a   1.000
_cell.length_b   1.000
_cell.length_c   1.000
_cell.angle_alpha   90.00
_cell.angle_beta   90.00
_cell.angle_gamma   90.00
#
_symmetry.space_group_name_H-M   'P 1'
#
loop_
_entity.id
_entity.type
_entity.pdbx_description
1 polymer ?
#
loop_
_entity_poly.entity_id
_entity_poly.type
_entity_poly.pdbx_seq_one_letter_code
_entity_poly.pdbx_strand_id
1 'polypeptide(L)' 'MVLIQTDSLEAVNAIQEGSSGISNSALVRRIHFALTALKQWKIQHISRSENLVIDSLAKLVRSRSLGLRLIEDPPMRI' A
#
# COMPACT_ATOMS: atom_id res chain seq x y z
N MET A 1 -10.48 5.14 -13.15
CA MET A 1 -10.01 5.97 -12.03
C MET A 1 -9.75 5.07 -10.84
N VAL A 2 -8.54 5.07 -10.29
CA VAL A 2 -8.19 4.28 -9.09
C VAL A 2 -8.39 5.15 -7.85
N LEU A 3 -9.18 4.67 -6.89
CA LEU A 3 -9.34 5.33 -5.60
C LEU A 3 -8.50 4.60 -4.55
N ILE A 4 -7.57 5.31 -3.92
CA ILE A 4 -6.70 4.82 -2.85
C ILE A 4 -7.23 5.40 -1.55
N GLN A 5 -7.51 4.54 -0.58
CA GLN A 5 -8.04 4.91 0.72
C GLN A 5 -7.08 4.46 1.81
N THR A 6 -6.85 5.33 2.78
CA THR A 6 -5.99 5.06 3.93
C THR A 6 -6.51 5.81 5.15
N ASP A 7 -6.29 5.28 6.35
CA ASP A 7 -6.53 5.94 7.63
C ASP A 7 -5.32 6.75 8.12
N SER A 8 -4.25 6.83 7.33
CA SER A 8 -3.10 7.68 7.62
C SER A 8 -3.20 9.02 6.89
N LEU A 9 -3.54 10.07 7.64
CA LEU A 9 -3.53 11.44 7.10
C LEU A 9 -2.12 11.88 6.68
N GLU A 10 -1.10 11.44 7.41
CA GLU A 10 0.30 11.67 7.05
C GLU A 10 0.64 11.08 5.67
N ALA A 11 0.17 9.87 5.37
CA ALA A 11 0.38 9.25 4.06
C ALA A 11 -0.35 10.02 2.95
N VAL A 12 -1.59 10.49 3.20
CA VAL A 12 -2.32 11.33 2.23
C VAL A 12 -1.53 12.60 1.93
N ASN A 13 -1.08 13.31 2.97
CA ASN A 13 -0.34 14.56 2.83
C ASN A 13 1.00 14.33 2.11
N ALA A 14 1.78 13.33 2.53
CA ALA A 14 3.08 13.04 1.94
C ALA A 14 2.99 12.70 0.44
N ILE A 15 1.95 11.98 0.02
CA ILE A 15 1.72 11.65 -1.39
C ILE A 15 1.12 12.84 -2.15
N GLN A 16 0.29 13.68 -1.53
CA GLN A 16 -0.23 14.88 -2.20
C GLN A 16 0.86 15.94 -2.36
N GLU A 17 1.65 16.21 -1.33
CA GLU A 17 2.78 17.16 -1.36
C GLU A 17 3.90 16.65 -2.28
N GLY A 18 4.21 15.35 -2.24
CA GLY A 18 5.20 14.70 -3.10
C GLY A 18 4.85 14.74 -4.59
N SER A 19 3.58 14.97 -4.95
CA SER A 19 3.14 15.09 -6.35
C SER A 19 3.73 16.31 -7.07
N SER A 20 4.22 17.30 -6.30
CA SER A 20 4.96 18.46 -6.82
C SER A 20 6.41 18.14 -7.24
N GLY A 21 6.89 16.92 -7.00
CA GLY A 21 8.22 16.46 -7.43
C GLY A 21 9.36 16.70 -6.43
N ILE A 22 9.09 17.32 -5.27
CA ILE A 22 10.11 17.71 -4.27
C ILE A 22 9.96 16.88 -2.97
N SER A 23 9.80 15.55 -3.07
CA SER A 23 9.86 14.72 -1.86
C SER A 23 11.29 14.21 -1.60
N ASN A 24 11.81 14.51 -0.42
CA ASN A 24 13.09 13.99 0.06
C ASN A 24 13.03 12.48 0.40
N SER A 25 11.83 11.91 0.53
CA SER A 25 11.63 10.49 0.82
C SER A 25 11.74 9.63 -0.44
N ALA A 26 12.69 8.70 -0.44
CA ALA A 26 12.84 7.71 -1.52
C ALA A 26 11.59 6.84 -1.69
N LEU A 27 10.88 6.54 -0.59
CA LEU A 27 9.64 5.78 -0.63
C LEU A 27 8.53 6.54 -1.36
N VAL A 28 8.34 7.83 -1.02
CA VAL A 28 7.34 8.69 -1.66
C VAL A 28 7.62 8.81 -3.16
N ARG A 29 8.89 9.02 -3.56
CA ARG A 29 9.26 9.05 -4.98
C ARG A 29 8.92 7.75 -5.71
N ARG A 30 9.17 6.59 -5.10
CA ARG A 30 8.80 5.28 -5.68
C ARG A 30 7.30 5.11 -5.83
N ILE A 31 6.53 5.55 -4.83
CA ILE A 31 5.06 5.54 -4.91
C ILE A 31 4.60 6.41 -6.07
N HIS A 32 5.11 7.65 -6.19
CA HIS A 32 4.79 8.51 -7.33
C HIS A 32 5.12 7.88 -8.67
N PHE A 33 6.29 7.26 -8.80
CA PHE A 33 6.66 6.54 -10.03
C PHE A 33 5.64 5.45 -10.37
N ALA A 34 5.23 4.63 -9.39
CA ALA A 34 4.20 3.62 -9.59
C ALA A 34 2.84 4.22 -10.00
N LEU A 35 2.49 5.38 -9.42
CA LEU A 35 1.25 6.09 -9.73
C LEU A 35 1.27 6.69 -11.15
N THR A 36 2.43 6.94 -11.77
CA THR A 36 2.48 7.43 -13.17
C THR A 36 1.94 6.41 -14.18
N ALA A 37 1.99 5.11 -13.86
CA ALA A 37 1.39 4.05 -14.67
C ALA A 37 -0.15 4.08 -14.63
N LEU A 38 -0.74 4.74 -13.64
CA LEU A 38 -2.19 4.86 -13.50
C LEU A 38 -2.66 6.11 -14.24
N LYS A 39 -3.48 5.94 -15.29
CA LYS A 39 -4.04 7.07 -16.06
C LYS A 39 -4.72 8.14 -15.19
N GLN A 40 -5.45 7.71 -14.15
CA GLN A 40 -6.13 8.59 -13.20
C GLN A 40 -6.21 7.90 -11.84
N TRP A 41 -5.79 8.61 -10.79
CA TRP A 41 -5.85 8.14 -9.42
C TRP A 41 -6.21 9.28 -8.45
N LYS A 42 -6.77 8.92 -7.30
CA LYS A 42 -7.01 9.83 -6.17
C LYS A 42 -6.67 9.10 -4.88
N ILE A 43 -6.02 9.79 -3.95
CA ILE A 43 -5.83 9.31 -2.57
C ILE A 43 -6.71 10.13 -1.62
N GLN A 44 -7.34 9.47 -0.65
CA GLN A 44 -8.13 10.13 0.38
C GLN A 44 -8.03 9.43 1.73
N HIS A 45 -8.26 10.22 2.77
CA HIS A 45 -8.36 9.72 4.13
C HIS A 45 -9.74 9.07 4.37
N ILE A 46 -9.76 7.97 5.13
CA ILE A 46 -10.97 7.34 5.69
C ILE A 46 -10.76 7.09 7.19
N SER A 47 -11.83 6.90 7.96
CA SER A 47 -11.67 6.55 9.37
C SER A 47 -11.08 5.14 9.52
N ARG A 48 -10.36 4.91 10.62
CA ARG A 48 -9.83 3.57 10.93
C ARG A 48 -10.93 2.51 11.05
N SER A 49 -12.11 2.90 11.54
CA SER A 49 -13.30 2.03 11.60
C SER A 49 -13.74 1.53 10.22
N GLU A 50 -13.49 2.31 9.16
CA GLU A 50 -13.77 1.90 7.79
C GLU A 50 -12.63 1.05 7.19
N ASN A 51 -11.43 1.09 7.77
CA ASN A 51 -10.22 0.40 7.29
C ASN A 51 -9.85 -0.87 8.09
N LEU A 52 -10.80 -1.44 8.85
CA LEU A 52 -10.54 -2.54 9.80
C LEU A 52 -9.97 -3.81 9.13
N VAL A 53 -10.38 -4.10 7.90
CA VAL A 53 -9.90 -5.27 7.16
C VAL A 53 -8.41 -5.14 6.87
N ILE A 54 -7.98 -3.97 6.39
CA ILE A 54 -6.57 -3.71 6.08
C ILE A 54 -5.74 -3.65 7.36
N ASP A 55 -6.25 -3.05 8.44
CA ASP A 55 -5.59 -3.04 9.75
C ASP A 55 -5.36 -4.47 10.27
N SER A 56 -6.37 -5.34 10.12
CA SER A 56 -6.27 -6.76 10.52
C SER A 56 -5.25 -7.52 9.67
N LEU A 57 -5.24 -7.30 8.35
CA LEU A 57 -4.26 -7.90 7.43
C LEU A 57 -2.84 -7.42 7.74
N ALA A 58 -2.65 -6.12 7.96
CA ALA A 58 -1.35 -5.55 8.31
C ALA A 58 -0.82 -6.11 9.65
N LYS A 59 -1.70 -6.25 10.65
CA LYS A 59 -1.38 -6.90 11.93
C LYS A 59 -1.04 -8.38 11.74
N LEU A 60 -1.77 -9.10 10.89
CA LEU A 60 -1.50 -10.50 10.58
C LEU A 60 -0.12 -10.66 9.94
N VAL A 61 0.20 -9.86 8.93
CA VAL A 61 1.52 -9.86 8.27
C VAL A 61 2.63 -9.51 9.27
N ARG A 62 2.43 -8.47 10.09
CA ARG A 62 3.39 -8.08 11.14
C ARG A 62 3.60 -9.18 12.18
N SER A 63 2.54 -9.88 12.57
CA SER A 63 2.61 -11.01 13.51
C SER A 63 3.27 -12.25 12.89
N ARG A 64 3.18 -12.39 11.56
CA ARG A 64 3.83 -13.46 10.78
C ARG A 64 5.23 -13.03 10.32
N SER A 65 6.15 -12.89 11.27
CA SER A 65 7.58 -13.10 11.01
C SER A 65 7.93 -14.54 10.55
N LEU A 66 6.93 -15.39 10.34
CA LEU A 66 7.04 -16.74 9.79
C LEU A 66 6.47 -16.76 8.37
N GLY A 67 7.36 -17.07 7.42
CA GLY A 67 7.18 -16.91 5.98
C GLY A 67 5.81 -17.29 5.46
N LEU A 68 5.28 -16.43 4.59
CA LEU A 68 4.38 -16.85 3.52
C LEU A 68 5.14 -17.80 2.58
N ARG A 69 5.50 -19.00 3.07
CA ARG A 69 5.62 -20.17 2.21
C ARG A 69 4.19 -20.55 1.87
N LEU A 70 3.61 -19.79 0.94
CA LEU A 70 2.56 -20.33 0.09
C LEU A 70 3.17 -21.61 -0.47
N ILE A 71 2.63 -22.76 -0.11
CA ILE A 71 3.15 -24.07 -0.52
C ILE A 71 3.11 -24.09 -2.05
N GLU A 72 4.25 -23.85 -2.69
CA GLU A 72 4.53 -24.23 -4.07
C GLU A 72 5.18 -25.61 -4.04
N ASP A 73 4.45 -26.62 -3.58
CA ASP A 73 4.78 -27.99 -3.99
C ASP A 73 3.92 -28.29 -5.22
N PRO A 74 4.45 -28.17 -6.45
CA PRO A 74 3.81 -28.83 -7.57
C PRO A 74 3.82 -30.34 -7.30
N PRO A 75 2.74 -31.07 -7.63
CA PRO A 75 2.65 -32.50 -7.33
C PRO A 75 3.84 -33.23 -7.94
N MET A 76 4.56 -33.98 -7.12
CA MET A 76 5.62 -34.88 -7.55
C MET A 76 5.03 -35.82 -8.61
N ARG A 77 5.51 -35.73 -9.85
CA ARG A 77 5.19 -36.72 -10.88
C ARG A 77 5.84 -38.03 -10.45
N ILE A 78 5.00 -39.01 -10.14
CA ILE A 78 5.34 -40.42 -9.94
C ILE A 78 5.80 -41.00 -11.27
#